data_AF-A0A397ABN4-F1
#
_entry.id   AF-A0A397ABN4-F1
#
_cell.length_a   1.000
_cell.length_b   1.000
_cell.length_c   1.000
_cell.angle_alpha   90.00
_cell.angle_beta   90.00
_cell.angle_gamma   90.00
#
_symmetry.space_group_name_H-M   'P 1'
#
loop_
_entity.id
_entity.type
_entity.pdbx_description
1 polymer ?
#
loop_
_entity_poly.entity_id
_entity_poly.type
_entity_poly.pdbx_seq_one_letter_code
_entity_poly.pdbx_strand_id
1 'polypeptide(L)'
;MLPSKFAHQERMTTRPGVGRYKASKFDIWALGITIVIGGQYFSWNAGLAAGVWSTLVSIVVTGTSYVCLVLCLAETVSGLPFSGGAFGLSRCSLGFYGGYVVGCCECLQYIVYTASSVLVLGNMILELMDPLPHLVWFARPLAWLSIY
;
A
#
# COMPACT_ATOMS: atom_id res chain seq x y z
N MET A 1 21.74 33.04 -3.11
CA MET A 1 20.42 33.41 -3.64
C MET A 1 19.55 32.16 -3.70
N LEU A 2 18.73 31.90 -2.68
CA LEU A 2 17.80 30.78 -2.70
C LEU A 2 16.68 31.06 -3.73
N PRO A 3 16.34 30.12 -4.61
CA PRO A 3 15.32 30.34 -5.63
C PRO A 3 13.94 30.55 -4.99
N SER A 4 13.24 31.58 -5.43
CA SER A 4 11.96 32.14 -4.92
C SER A 4 10.82 31.13 -4.74
N LYS A 5 10.92 29.93 -5.31
CA LYS A 5 9.95 28.85 -5.15
C LYS A 5 9.96 28.25 -3.73
N PHE A 6 11.10 28.25 -3.03
CA PHE A 6 11.19 27.74 -1.67
C PHE A 6 10.48 28.66 -0.64
N ALA A 7 10.45 29.96 -0.88
CA ALA A 7 9.81 30.94 0.02
C ALA A 7 8.28 30.83 0.04
N HIS A 8 7.66 30.35 -1.04
CA HIS A 8 6.22 30.08 -1.09
C HIS A 8 5.83 28.78 -0.38
N GLN A 9 6.70 27.76 -0.43
CA GLN A 9 6.50 26.48 0.24
C GLN A 9 6.52 26.65 1.77
N GLU A 10 7.46 27.46 2.30
CA GLU A 10 7.51 27.76 3.73
C GLU A 10 6.23 28.46 4.22
N ARG A 11 5.72 29.44 3.45
CA ARG A 11 4.56 30.26 3.85
C ARG A 11 3.24 29.49 3.90
N MET A 12 3.09 28.39 3.17
CA MET A 12 1.89 27.53 3.26
C MET A 12 1.94 26.54 4.43
N THR A 13 3.12 26.26 4.99
CA THR A 13 3.30 25.31 6.11
C THR A 13 3.19 25.94 7.50
N THR A 14 3.02 27.26 7.59
CA THR A 14 2.91 28.02 8.85
C THR A 14 1.44 28.30 9.21
N ARG A 15 0.55 27.31 9.10
CA ARG A 15 -0.77 27.41 9.75
C ARG A 15 -0.59 27.12 11.25
N PRO A 16 -0.86 28.09 12.13
CA PRO A 16 -0.75 27.88 13.56
C PRO A 16 -1.91 26.97 13.99
N GLY A 17 -1.62 25.70 14.32
CA GLY A 17 -2.61 24.77 14.84
C GLY A 17 -2.34 23.28 14.64
N VAL A 18 -1.48 22.89 13.68
CA VAL A 18 -1.13 21.48 13.46
C VAL A 18 0.31 21.24 13.93
N GLY A 19 0.47 20.49 15.02
CA GLY A 19 1.78 20.06 15.50
C GLY A 19 2.54 19.32 14.39
N ARG A 20 3.75 19.77 14.07
CA ARG A 20 4.60 19.19 13.03
C ARG A 20 5.11 17.83 13.52
N TYR A 21 4.40 16.75 13.18
CA TYR A 21 4.87 15.40 13.47
C TYR A 21 6.18 15.15 12.72
N LYS A 22 7.29 15.04 13.47
CA LYS A 22 8.57 14.58 12.95
C LYS A 22 8.57 13.06 13.04
N ALA A 23 8.29 12.41 11.90
CA ALA A 23 8.40 10.96 11.81
C ALA A 23 9.83 10.53 12.14
N SER A 24 9.98 9.64 13.12
CA SER A 24 11.25 9.01 13.43
C SER A 24 11.61 7.98 12.36
N LYS A 25 12.89 7.65 12.23
CA LYS A 25 13.35 6.57 11.33
C LYS A 25 12.67 5.24 11.66
N PHE A 26 12.42 5.01 12.95
CA PHE A 26 11.71 3.83 13.44
C PHE A 26 10.24 3.81 13.01
N ASP A 27 9.57 4.95 12.97
CA ASP A 27 8.16 5.04 12.58
C ASP A 27 7.98 4.67 11.10
N ILE A 28 8.88 5.14 10.24
CA ILE A 28 8.87 4.84 8.80
C ILE A 28 9.20 3.37 8.55
N TRP A 29 10.14 2.81 9.30
CA TRP A 29 10.49 1.38 9.22
C TRP A 29 9.33 0.48 9.67
N ALA A 30 8.69 0.81 10.80
CA ALA A 30 7.54 0.08 11.31
C ALA A 30 6.34 0.16 10.35
N LEU A 31 6.11 1.32 9.72
CA LEU A 31 5.08 1.52 8.70
C LEU A 31 5.34 0.60 7.50
N GLY A 32 6.58 0.53 7.01
CA GLY A 32 6.95 -0.34 5.89
C GLY A 32 6.68 -1.83 6.19
N ILE A 33 7.10 -2.30 7.37
CA ILE A 33 6.89 -3.70 7.79
C ILE A 33 5.40 -4.04 7.90
N THR A 34 4.62 -3.15 8.52
CA THR A 34 3.18 -3.37 8.75
C THR A 34 2.44 -3.53 7.41
N ILE A 35 2.77 -2.70 6.41
CA ILE A 35 2.15 -2.78 5.07
C ILE A 35 2.48 -4.11 4.38
N VAL A 36 3.74 -4.56 4.43
CA VAL A 36 4.16 -5.79 3.74
C VAL A 36 3.56 -7.03 4.39
N ILE A 37 3.61 -7.11 5.72
CA ILE A 37 3.11 -8.27 6.46
C ILE A 37 1.59 -8.45 6.23
N GLY A 38 0.82 -7.36 6.21
CA GLY A 38 -0.63 -7.42 6.00
C GLY A 38 -1.07 -8.13 4.71
N GLY A 39 -0.29 -8.02 3.62
CA GLY A 39 -0.60 -8.68 2.35
C GLY A 39 -0.21 -10.16 2.28
N GLN A 40 0.81 -10.58 3.04
CA GLN A 40 1.34 -11.95 2.99
C GLN A 40 0.47 -12.95 3.77
N TYR A 41 -0.25 -12.50 4.79
CA TYR A 41 -1.06 -13.35 5.68
C TYR A 41 -2.09 -14.21 4.94
N PHE A 42 -2.70 -13.69 3.87
CA PHE A 42 -3.78 -14.40 3.18
C PHE A 42 -3.29 -15.35 2.07
N SER A 43 -2.09 -15.13 1.54
CA SER A 43 -1.68 -15.72 0.26
C SER A 43 -0.82 -16.98 0.40
N TRP A 44 -0.24 -17.23 1.58
CA TRP A 44 0.67 -18.38 1.79
C TRP A 44 -0.01 -19.74 1.68
N ASN A 45 -1.26 -19.85 2.15
CA ASN A 45 -2.01 -21.11 2.11
C ASN A 45 -2.33 -21.54 0.66
N ALA A 46 -2.72 -20.57 -0.19
CA ALA A 46 -2.99 -20.82 -1.60
C ALA A 46 -1.73 -21.22 -2.37
N GLY A 47 -0.58 -20.63 -2.05
CA GLY A 47 0.71 -21.05 -2.62
C GLY A 47 1.08 -22.47 -2.22
N LEU A 48 1.02 -22.80 -0.92
CA LEU A 48 1.36 -24.14 -0.43
C LEU A 48 0.45 -25.23 -1.03
N ALA A 49 -0.83 -24.92 -1.29
CA ALA A 49 -1.75 -25.82 -1.97
C ALA A 49 -1.33 -26.16 -3.42
N ALA A 50 -0.64 -25.24 -4.11
CA ALA A 50 -0.10 -25.48 -5.45
C ALA A 50 1.20 -26.33 -5.43
N GLY A 51 1.82 -26.48 -4.27
CA GLY A 51 3.00 -27.32 -4.05
C GLY A 51 4.20 -26.55 -3.51
N VAL A 52 4.89 -27.14 -2.54
CA VAL A 52 5.98 -26.49 -1.76
C VAL A 52 7.13 -26.01 -2.64
N TRP A 53 7.56 -26.82 -3.62
CA TRP A 53 8.67 -26.46 -4.50
C TRP A 53 8.32 -25.28 -5.43
N SER A 54 7.10 -25.28 -5.98
CA SER A 54 6.61 -24.21 -6.87
C SER A 54 6.49 -22.86 -6.14
N THR A 55 6.05 -22.89 -4.88
CA THR A 55 5.93 -21.70 -4.03
C THR A 55 7.29 -21.17 -3.63
N LEU A 56 8.27 -22.03 -3.32
CA LEU A 56 9.62 -21.60 -3.00
C LEU A 56 10.27 -20.86 -4.17
N VAL A 57 10.19 -21.41 -5.39
CA VAL A 57 10.71 -20.76 -6.59
C VAL A 57 10.01 -19.42 -6.85
N SER A 58 8.68 -19.36 -6.70
CA SER A 58 7.92 -18.12 -6.90
C SER A 58 8.30 -17.03 -5.91
N ILE A 59 8.53 -17.37 -4.64
CA ILE A 59 8.97 -16.44 -3.59
C ILE A 59 10.38 -15.91 -3.90
N VAL A 60 11.31 -16.76 -4.33
CA VAL A 60 12.68 -16.34 -4.67
C VAL A 60 12.70 -15.41 -5.88
N VAL A 61 11.97 -15.76 -6.94
CA VAL A 61 11.90 -14.93 -8.17
C VAL A 61 11.23 -13.58 -7.89
N THR A 62 10.08 -13.59 -7.20
CA THR A 62 9.37 -12.35 -6.87
C THR A 62 10.16 -11.51 -5.86
N GLY A 63 10.78 -12.15 -4.87
CA GLY A 63 11.60 -11.49 -3.87
C GLY A 63 12.82 -10.80 -4.46
N THR A 64 13.56 -11.46 -5.36
CA THR A 64 14.71 -10.86 -6.04
C THR A 64 14.30 -9.70 -6.94
N SER A 65 13.22 -9.84 -7.71
CA SER A 65 12.67 -8.74 -8.50
C SER A 65 12.25 -7.55 -7.63
N TYR A 66 11.65 -7.80 -6.46
CA TYR A 66 11.23 -6.76 -5.53
C TYR A 66 12.42 -6.02 -4.91
N VAL A 67 13.47 -6.73 -4.50
CA VAL A 67 14.70 -6.11 -3.97
C VAL A 67 15.34 -5.22 -5.04
N CYS A 68 15.43 -5.69 -6.29
CA CYS A 68 15.93 -4.88 -7.40
C CYS A 68 15.11 -3.59 -7.58
N LEU A 69 13.78 -3.70 -7.60
CA LEU A 69 12.88 -2.54 -7.70
C LEU A 69 13.12 -1.54 -6.56
N VAL A 70 13.19 -2.01 -5.31
CA VAL A 70 13.40 -1.15 -4.13
C VAL A 70 14.74 -0.42 -4.20
N LEU A 71 15.80 -1.07 -4.69
CA LEU A 71 17.11 -0.43 -4.88
C LEU A 71 17.04 0.69 -5.93
N CYS A 72 16.42 0.45 -7.08
CA CYS A 72 16.19 1.49 -8.10
C CYS A 72 15.35 2.66 -7.55
N LEU A 73 14.33 2.36 -6.74
CA LEU A 73 13.47 3.37 -6.13
C LEU A 73 14.23 4.19 -5.09
N ALA A 74 15.10 3.56 -4.31
CA ALA A 74 15.94 4.22 -3.31
C ALA A 74 16.90 5.22 -3.95
N GLU A 75 17.56 4.87 -5.06
CA GLU A 75 18.40 5.80 -5.81
C GLU A 75 17.60 7.01 -6.31
N THR A 76 16.43 6.76 -6.89
CA THR A 76 15.58 7.82 -7.45
C THR A 76 15.05 8.78 -6.37
N VAL A 77 14.57 8.25 -5.24
CA VAL A 77 14.03 9.06 -4.13
C VAL A 77 15.13 9.82 -3.39
N SER A 78 16.37 9.32 -3.36
CA SER A 78 17.50 10.05 -2.77
C SER A 78 17.87 11.32 -3.54
N GLY A 79 17.70 11.32 -4.88
CA GLY A 79 17.96 12.47 -5.74
C GLY A 79 16.86 13.53 -5.73
N LEU A 80 15.65 13.18 -5.31
CA LEU A 80 14.45 14.02 -5.40
C LEU A 80 13.66 13.99 -4.08
N PRO A 81 14.05 14.79 -3.06
CA PRO A 81 13.43 14.76 -1.75
C PRO A 81 12.11 15.54 -1.74
N PHE A 82 11.05 14.94 -2.30
CA PHE A 82 9.68 15.45 -2.19
C PHE A 82 8.69 14.31 -1.92
N SER A 83 7.62 14.63 -1.19
CA SER A 83 6.55 13.67 -0.90
C SER A 83 5.61 13.55 -2.11
N GLY A 84 5.77 12.49 -2.91
CA GLY A 84 4.99 12.33 -4.15
C GLY A 84 4.71 10.90 -4.62
N GLY A 85 5.31 9.87 -4.00
CA GLY A 85 5.09 8.48 -4.43
C GLY A 85 5.47 8.20 -5.89
N ALA A 86 4.96 7.11 -6.46
CA ALA A 86 5.26 6.72 -7.84
C ALA A 86 4.70 7.73 -8.86
N PHE A 87 3.51 8.30 -8.59
CA PHE A 87 2.97 9.41 -9.38
C PHE A 87 3.94 10.60 -9.45
N GLY A 88 4.46 11.06 -8.32
CA GLY A 88 5.41 12.18 -8.27
C GLY A 88 6.69 11.90 -9.03
N LEU A 89 7.24 10.68 -8.91
CA LEU A 89 8.43 10.26 -9.67
C LEU A 89 8.17 10.24 -11.18
N SER A 90 7.02 9.69 -11.62
CA SER A 90 6.65 9.61 -13.04
C SER A 90 6.45 10.99 -13.68
N ARG A 91 6.00 11.99 -12.91
CA ARG A 91 5.91 13.39 -13.36
C ARG A 91 7.27 14.02 -13.62
N CYS A 92 8.28 13.63 -12.85
CA CYS A 92 9.65 14.10 -13.02
C CYS A 92 10.37 13.42 -14.18
N SER A 93 10.07 12.15 -14.48
CA SER A 93 10.77 11.36 -15.50
C SER A 93 10.08 11.31 -16.87
N LEU A 94 8.75 11.18 -16.93
CA LEU A 94 7.97 10.90 -18.14
C LEU A 94 7.12 12.10 -18.62
N GLY A 95 7.18 13.23 -17.92
CA GLY A 95 6.43 14.44 -18.27
C GLY A 95 4.93 14.36 -17.95
N PHE A 96 4.12 15.17 -18.65
CA PHE A 96 2.73 15.39 -18.22
C PHE A 96 1.82 14.16 -18.40
N TYR A 97 1.82 13.59 -19.60
CA TYR A 97 0.95 12.48 -19.98
C TYR A 97 1.32 11.19 -19.25
N GLY A 98 2.61 10.87 -19.15
CA GLY A 98 3.08 9.67 -18.45
C GLY A 98 2.68 9.66 -16.99
N GLY A 99 2.84 10.79 -16.29
CA GLY A 99 2.42 10.84 -14.89
C GLY A 99 0.92 10.83 -14.69
N TYR A 100 0.11 11.36 -15.62
CA TYR A 100 -1.35 11.22 -15.52
C TYR A 100 -1.79 9.75 -15.57
N VAL A 101 -1.26 8.98 -16.53
CA VAL A 101 -1.57 7.55 -16.66
C VAL A 101 -1.13 6.78 -15.41
N VAL A 102 0.09 7.02 -14.93
CA VAL A 102 0.59 6.38 -13.69
C VAL A 102 -0.29 6.73 -12.49
N GLY A 103 -0.74 7.98 -12.38
CA GLY A 103 -1.67 8.39 -11.32
C GLY A 103 -3.01 7.66 -11.39
N CYS A 104 -3.61 7.52 -12.58
CA CYS A 104 -4.82 6.74 -12.77
C CYS A 104 -4.62 5.26 -12.40
N CYS A 105 -3.50 4.67 -12.83
CA CYS A 105 -3.15 3.29 -12.48
C CYS A 105 -2.97 3.10 -10.98
N GLU A 106 -2.28 4.00 -10.29
CA GLU A 106 -2.14 3.94 -8.82
C GLU A 106 -3.49 4.07 -8.11
N CYS A 107 -4.37 4.98 -8.54
CA CYS A 107 -5.72 5.08 -7.98
C CYS A 107 -6.49 3.76 -8.14
N LEU A 108 -6.46 3.16 -9.33
CA LEU A 108 -7.11 1.87 -9.58
C LEU A 108 -6.49 0.76 -8.72
N GLN A 109 -5.17 0.70 -8.62
CA GLN A 109 -4.47 -0.27 -7.79
C GLN A 109 -4.90 -0.15 -6.32
N TYR A 110 -4.99 1.06 -5.77
CA TYR A 110 -5.42 1.25 -4.39
C TYR A 110 -6.88 0.84 -4.18
N ILE A 111 -7.78 1.13 -5.12
CA ILE A 111 -9.19 0.68 -5.05
C ILE A 111 -9.27 -0.85 -5.08
N VAL A 112 -8.55 -1.50 -5.99
CA VAL A 112 -8.55 -2.97 -6.10
C VAL A 112 -7.92 -3.60 -4.85
N TYR A 113 -6.85 -3.01 -4.33
CA TYR A 113 -6.19 -3.48 -3.12
C TYR A 113 -7.14 -3.43 -1.91
N THR A 114 -7.81 -2.30 -1.66
CA THR A 114 -8.75 -2.19 -0.55
C THR A 114 -9.96 -3.10 -0.72
N ALA A 115 -10.50 -3.21 -1.94
CA ALA A 115 -11.60 -4.13 -2.25
C ALA A 115 -11.21 -5.59 -1.98
N SER A 116 -10.03 -6.03 -2.43
CA SER A 116 -9.55 -7.40 -2.21
C SER A 116 -9.31 -7.67 -0.72
N SER A 117 -8.72 -6.74 0.03
CA SER A 117 -8.52 -6.91 1.48
C SER A 117 -9.83 -7.05 2.24
N VAL A 118 -10.82 -6.23 1.88
CA VAL A 118 -12.16 -6.25 2.48
C VAL A 118 -12.89 -7.58 2.19
N LEU A 119 -12.84 -8.06 0.95
CA LEU A 119 -13.47 -9.33 0.57
C LEU A 119 -12.88 -10.52 1.33
N VAL A 120 -11.54 -10.58 1.45
CA VAL A 120 -10.87 -11.65 2.19
C VAL A 120 -11.22 -11.59 3.68
N LEU A 121 -11.22 -10.40 4.28
CA LEU A 121 -11.64 -10.22 5.67
C LEU A 121 -13.10 -10.64 5.90
N GLY A 122 -13.99 -10.30 4.97
CA GLY A 122 -15.39 -10.73 5.01
C GLY A 122 -15.52 -12.25 4.98
N ASN A 123 -14.80 -12.95 4.10
CA ASN A 123 -14.80 -14.42 4.05
C ASN A 123 -14.28 -15.03 5.35
N MET A 124 -13.20 -14.50 5.94
CA MET A 124 -12.70 -15.01 7.22
C MET A 124 -13.70 -14.86 8.35
N ILE A 125 -14.43 -13.74 8.43
CA ILE A 125 -15.47 -13.55 9.44
C ILE A 125 -16.61 -14.56 9.23
N LEU A 126 -17.02 -14.82 7.99
CA LEU A 126 -18.07 -15.79 7.70
C LEU A 126 -17.67 -17.22 8.10
N GLU A 127 -16.44 -17.65 7.81
CA GLU A 127 -15.91 -18.95 8.24
C GLU A 127 -15.91 -19.10 9.78
N LEU A 128 -15.64 -18.02 10.52
CA LEU A 128 -15.73 -18.02 11.98
C LEU A 128 -17.18 -18.14 12.50
N MET A 129 -18.17 -17.77 11.69
CA MET A 129 -19.58 -17.69 12.07
C MET A 129 -20.42 -18.91 11.64
N ASP A 130 -19.90 -19.75 10.75
CA ASP A 130 -20.52 -21.02 10.32
C ASP A 130 -20.96 -21.97 11.46
N PRO A 131 -20.30 -22.00 12.65
CA PRO A 131 -20.76 -22.84 13.77
C PRO A 131 -22.10 -22.41 14.41
N LEU A 132 -22.67 -21.24 14.08
CA LEU A 132 -23.87 -20.66 14.72
C LEU A 132 -25.05 -20.55 13.73
N PRO A 133 -25.66 -21.67 13.27
CA PRO A 133 -26.59 -21.72 12.14
C PRO A 133 -27.85 -20.83 12.28
N HIS A 134 -28.25 -20.47 13.50
CA HIS A 134 -29.41 -19.61 13.78
C HIS A 134 -29.10 -18.11 13.69
N LEU A 135 -27.83 -17.69 13.80
CA LEU A 135 -27.44 -16.28 13.75
C LEU A 135 -26.88 -15.86 12.38
N VAL A 136 -26.41 -16.81 11.56
CA VAL A 136 -25.77 -16.53 10.25
C VAL A 136 -26.69 -15.82 9.25
N TRP A 137 -27.99 -16.14 9.26
CA TRP A 137 -28.98 -15.51 8.37
C TRP A 137 -29.19 -14.02 8.66
N PHE A 138 -29.11 -13.60 9.93
CA PHE A 138 -29.21 -12.19 10.33
C PHE A 138 -27.86 -11.47 10.31
N ALA A 139 -26.78 -12.19 10.60
CA ALA A 139 -25.47 -11.58 10.73
C ALA A 139 -24.73 -11.44 9.38
N ARG A 140 -25.02 -12.26 8.35
CA ARG A 140 -24.49 -12.07 6.98
C ARG A 140 -24.75 -10.67 6.40
N PRO A 141 -25.99 -10.12 6.40
CA PRO A 141 -26.23 -8.78 5.88
C PRO A 141 -25.65 -7.68 6.78
N LEU A 142 -25.57 -7.88 8.10
CA LEU A 142 -24.96 -6.94 9.04
C LEU A 142 -23.44 -6.88 8.90
N ALA A 143 -22.77 -8.02 8.69
CA ALA A 143 -21.34 -8.07 8.39
C ALA A 143 -21.05 -7.32 7.09
N TRP A 144 -21.86 -7.55 6.05
CA TRP A 144 -21.79 -6.80 4.80
C TRP A 144 -21.96 -5.28 5.01
N LEU A 145 -22.96 -4.85 5.79
CA LEU A 145 -23.20 -3.43 6.12
C LEU A 145 -22.13 -2.80 7.02
N SER A 146 -21.41 -3.60 7.82
CA SER A 146 -20.32 -3.10 8.67
C SER A 146 -19.01 -2.93 7.91
N ILE A 147 -18.88 -3.61 6.78
CA ILE A 147 -17.67 -3.73 5.98
C ILE A 147 -17.70 -2.81 4.74
N TYR A 148 -18.89 -2.57 4.16
CA TYR A 148 -19.13 -1.65 3.04
C TYR A 148 -19.64 -0.29 3.51
#